data_AF-A0A817LI49-F1
#
_entry.id   AF-A0A817LI49-F1
#
_cell.length_a   1.000
_cell.length_b   1.000
_cell.length_c   1.000
_cell.angle_alpha   90.00
_cell.angle_beta   90.00
_cell.angle_gamma   90.00
#
_symmetry.space_group_name_H-M   'P 1'
#
loop_
_entity.id
_entity.type
_entity.pdbx_description
1 polymer ?
#
loop_
_entity_poly.entity_id
_entity_poly.type
_entity_poly.pdbx_seq_one_letter_code
_entity_poly.pdbx_strand_id
1 'polypeptide(L)'
;MQNILKKFFIVTGVFFLVNVFLLLSLRHFHSSTNKHGPNPPLDRPINPKFQVLITSAISPSTLFQLPKTDVVLPVVVFGCNRPHALQIHVEALLGIRKNPELHPIIVSLDCHDDATIQVAKNFGDKIQAIIE
;
A
#
# COMPACT_ATOMS: atom_id res chain seq x y z
N MET A 1 6.35 36.02 48.54
CA MET A 1 6.11 34.60 48.18
C MET A 1 4.79 34.31 47.45
N GLN A 2 3.74 35.17 47.51
CA GLN A 2 2.45 34.87 46.87
C GLN A 2 2.41 35.00 45.32
N ASN A 3 3.28 35.81 44.71
CA ASN A 3 3.24 36.05 43.25
C ASN A 3 3.83 34.92 42.41
N ILE A 4 4.72 34.09 42.99
CA ILE A 4 5.32 32.95 42.30
C ILE A 4 4.32 31.79 42.22
N LEU A 5 3.55 31.57 43.29
CA LEU A 5 2.52 30.53 43.34
C LEU A 5 1.41 30.76 42.30
N LYS A 6 1.00 32.02 42.10
CA LYS A 6 0.01 32.39 41.06
C LYS A 6 0.53 32.14 39.65
N LYS A 7 1.79 32.46 39.37
CA LYS A 7 2.42 32.19 38.06
C LYS A 7 2.55 30.69 37.80
N PHE A 8 2.89 29.91 38.81
CA PHE A 8 2.98 28.45 38.69
C PHE A 8 1.61 27.83 38.37
N PHE A 9 0.54 28.30 39.02
CA PHE A 9 -0.83 27.83 38.77
C PHE A 9 -1.35 28.17 37.37
N ILE A 10 -0.99 29.34 36.84
CA ILE A 10 -1.34 29.74 35.47
C ILE A 10 -0.60 28.87 34.45
N VAL A 11 0.69 28.64 34.65
CA VAL A 11 1.51 27.84 33.71
C VAL A 11 1.05 26.38 33.69
N THR A 12 0.79 25.76 34.86
CA THR A 12 0.29 24.39 34.91
C THR A 12 -1.14 24.26 34.39
N GLY A 13 -2.02 25.23 34.67
CA GLY A 13 -3.39 25.25 34.16
C GLY A 13 -3.48 25.37 32.64
N VAL A 14 -2.67 26.25 32.04
CA VAL A 14 -2.61 26.41 30.58
C VAL A 14 -2.04 25.16 29.91
N PHE A 15 -0.99 24.55 30.49
CA PHE A 15 -0.41 23.31 29.96
C PHE A 15 -1.40 22.13 30.01
N PHE A 16 -2.22 22.06 31.05
CA PHE A 16 -3.26 21.05 31.19
C PHE A 16 -4.39 21.25 30.17
N LEU A 17 -4.83 22.50 29.95
CA LEU A 17 -5.88 22.82 28.97
C LEU A 17 -5.42 22.53 27.53
N VAL A 18 -4.18 22.85 27.17
CA VAL A 18 -3.64 22.54 25.83
C VAL A 18 -3.56 21.03 25.60
N ASN A 19 -3.11 20.25 26.58
CA ASN A 19 -3.05 18.79 26.46
C ASN A 19 -4.44 18.15 26.41
N VAL A 20 -5.41 18.63 27.20
CA VAL A 20 -6.80 18.14 27.14
C VAL A 20 -7.45 18.46 25.79
N PHE A 21 -7.20 19.65 25.22
CA PHE A 21 -7.71 20.02 23.90
C PHE A 21 -7.08 19.20 22.77
N LEU A 22 -5.79 18.87 22.87
CA LEU A 22 -5.09 17.99 21.94
C LEU A 22 -5.67 16.55 21.98
N LEU A 23 -5.94 16.04 23.18
CA LEU A 23 -6.55 14.72 23.37
C LEU A 23 -8.01 14.66 22.89
N LEU A 24 -8.78 15.74 23.05
CA LEU A 24 -10.14 15.85 22.52
C LEU A 24 -10.16 15.93 20.99
N SER A 25 -9.18 16.63 20.38
CA SER A 25 -9.05 16.71 18.92
C SER A 25 -8.69 15.35 18.29
N LEU A 26 -7.89 14.53 18.98
CA LEU A 26 -7.54 13.18 18.51
C LEU A 26 -8.72 12.17 18.60
N ARG A 27 -9.72 12.41 19.45
CA ARG A 27 -10.92 11.55 19.52
C ARG A 27 -11.93 11.81 18.40
N HIS A 28 -11.89 12.97 17.75
CA HIS A 28 -12.85 13.30 16.69
C HIS A 28 -12.42 12.86 15.28
N PHE A 29 -11.18 12.40 15.08
CA PHE A 29 -10.67 12.05 13.74
C PHE A 29 -10.70 10.55 13.40
N HIS A 30 -11.56 9.76 14.05
CA HIS A 30 -11.73 8.34 13.73
C HIS A 30 -13.18 7.96 13.37
N SER A 31 -13.84 8.82 12.59
CA SER A 31 -15.12 8.50 11.96
C SER A 31 -15.17 9.05 10.54
N SER A 32 -14.47 8.37 9.62
CA SER A 32 -14.80 8.48 8.20
C SER A 32 -14.28 7.28 7.42
N THR A 33 -15.19 6.71 6.63
CA THR A 33 -15.02 5.67 5.59
C THR A 33 -14.99 4.21 6.06
N ASN A 34 -16.15 3.70 6.48
CA ASN A 34 -16.53 2.33 6.18
C ASN A 34 -17.76 2.37 5.25
N LYS A 35 -17.51 2.40 3.94
CA LYS A 35 -18.52 2.15 2.91
C LYS A 35 -18.00 1.06 1.98
N HIS A 36 -17.88 -0.16 2.49
CA HIS A 36 -17.87 -1.34 1.63
C HIS A 36 -19.32 -1.60 1.22
N GLY A 37 -19.64 -1.31 -0.04
CA GLY A 37 -20.85 -1.83 -0.66
C GLY A 37 -20.80 -3.37 -0.67
N PRO A 38 -21.95 -4.06 -0.64
CA PRO A 38 -21.96 -5.52 -0.72
C PRO A 38 -21.29 -5.96 -2.03
N ASN A 39 -20.36 -6.92 -1.92
CA ASN A 39 -19.75 -7.54 -3.08
C ASN A 39 -20.85 -8.13 -3.98
N PRO A 40 -20.76 -7.98 -5.32
CA PRO A 40 -21.71 -8.59 -6.22
C PRO A 40 -21.70 -10.12 -6.06
N PRO A 41 -22.85 -10.80 -6.11
CA PRO A 41 -22.93 -12.25 -5.98
C PRO A 41 -22.13 -12.92 -7.10
N LEU A 42 -21.25 -13.82 -6.71
CA LEU A 42 -20.34 -14.55 -7.58
C LEU A 42 -21.02 -15.80 -8.16
N ASP A 43 -22.26 -15.65 -8.63
CA ASP A 43 -23.04 -16.73 -9.23
C ASP A 43 -23.27 -16.45 -10.70
N ARG A 44 -22.21 -16.59 -11.50
CA ARG A 44 -22.38 -16.83 -12.94
C ARG A 44 -22.27 -18.33 -13.20
N PRO A 45 -23.32 -18.98 -13.73
CA PRO A 45 -23.25 -20.38 -14.10
C PRO A 45 -22.20 -20.57 -15.19
N ILE A 46 -21.21 -21.41 -14.89
CA ILE A 46 -20.20 -21.85 -15.85
C ILE A 46 -20.93 -22.59 -16.98
N ASN A 47 -20.79 -22.09 -18.21
CA ASN A 47 -21.38 -22.68 -19.40
C ASN A 47 -20.88 -24.14 -19.56
N PRO A 48 -21.76 -25.16 -19.50
CA PRO A 48 -21.35 -26.57 -19.48
C PRO A 48 -20.89 -27.11 -20.86
N LYS A 49 -20.76 -26.27 -21.89
CA LYS A 49 -20.41 -26.73 -23.25
C LYS A 49 -18.93 -27.06 -23.48
N PHE A 50 -18.06 -26.93 -22.48
CA PHE A 50 -16.66 -27.34 -22.62
C PHE A 50 -16.40 -28.70 -21.96
N GLN A 51 -17.12 -29.73 -22.41
CA GLN A 51 -16.72 -31.10 -22.10
C GLN A 51 -15.65 -31.52 -23.11
N VAL A 52 -14.40 -31.37 -22.69
CA VAL A 52 -13.24 -31.90 -23.39
C VAL A 52 -13.34 -33.42 -23.35
N LEU A 53 -13.49 -34.03 -24.52
CA LEU A 53 -13.45 -35.47 -24.73
C LEU A 53 -12.00 -35.94 -24.52
N ILE A 54 -11.59 -36.15 -23.27
CA ILE A 54 -10.25 -36.67 -22.96
C ILE A 54 -10.30 -38.19 -23.10
N THR A 55 -9.84 -38.67 -24.25
CA THR A 55 -9.57 -40.10 -24.50
C THR A 55 -8.61 -40.64 -23.45
N SER A 56 -9.01 -41.77 -22.87
CA SER A 56 -8.39 -42.51 -21.77
C SER A 56 -7.07 -43.18 -22.15
N ALA A 57 -6.00 -42.39 -22.32
CA ALA A 57 -4.65 -42.95 -22.56
C ALA A 57 -3.50 -42.14 -21.94
N ILE A 58 -3.76 -41.17 -21.06
CA ILE A 58 -2.70 -40.37 -20.42
C ILE A 58 -2.51 -40.86 -18.98
N SER A 59 -1.33 -41.40 -18.70
CA SER A 59 -0.86 -41.74 -17.35
C SER A 59 -1.06 -40.53 -16.41
N PRO A 60 -1.66 -40.71 -15.22
CA PRO A 60 -2.03 -39.60 -14.31
C PRO A 60 -0.85 -38.83 -13.70
N SER A 61 0.39 -39.20 -14.03
CA SER A 61 1.62 -38.51 -13.57
C SER A 61 2.12 -37.41 -14.50
N THR A 62 1.56 -37.23 -15.70
CA THR A 62 1.86 -36.04 -16.54
C THR A 62 0.90 -34.91 -16.21
N LEU A 63 0.90 -34.52 -14.93
CA LEU A 63 0.12 -33.43 -14.38
C LEU A 63 0.70 -32.12 -14.92
N PHE A 64 0.24 -31.70 -16.11
CA PHE A 64 0.33 -30.37 -16.72
C PHE A 64 1.40 -29.45 -16.08
N GLN A 65 2.67 -29.82 -16.26
CA GLN A 65 3.76 -28.97 -15.83
C GLN A 65 3.89 -27.90 -16.91
N LEU A 66 3.18 -26.78 -16.70
CA LEU A 66 3.35 -25.60 -17.53
C LEU A 66 4.86 -25.30 -17.58
N PRO A 67 5.46 -25.16 -18.76
CA PRO A 67 6.87 -24.80 -18.85
C PRO A 67 7.07 -23.56 -17.99
N LYS A 68 8.00 -23.64 -17.03
CA LYS A 68 8.39 -22.50 -16.22
C LYS A 68 9.10 -21.53 -17.16
N THR A 69 8.31 -20.67 -17.79
CA THR A 69 8.81 -19.58 -18.60
C THR A 69 9.18 -18.45 -17.65
N ASP A 70 10.45 -18.06 -17.70
CA ASP A 70 10.96 -16.87 -17.00
C ASP A 70 10.43 -15.62 -17.71
N VAL A 71 9.15 -15.33 -17.50
CA VAL A 71 8.47 -14.14 -18.02
C VAL A 71 8.73 -12.99 -17.06
N VAL A 72 9.17 -11.86 -17.61
CA VAL A 72 9.29 -10.61 -16.87
C VAL A 72 7.91 -9.96 -16.76
N LEU A 73 7.43 -9.76 -15.53
CA LEU A 73 6.16 -9.11 -15.21
C LEU A 73 6.44 -7.84 -14.40
N PRO A 74 6.56 -6.67 -15.05
CA PRO A 74 6.84 -5.42 -14.36
C PRO A 74 5.64 -4.96 -13.51
N VAL A 75 5.93 -4.33 -12.38
CA VAL A 75 4.95 -3.65 -11.53
C VAL A 75 5.17 -2.16 -11.66
N VAL A 76 4.18 -1.45 -12.24
CA VAL A 76 4.22 0.01 -12.37
C VAL A 76 3.38 0.64 -11.28
N VAL A 77 4.00 1.49 -10.48
CA VAL A 77 3.38 2.27 -9.40
C VAL A 77 3.28 3.72 -9.85
N PHE A 78 2.07 4.27 -9.81
CA PHE A 78 1.85 5.70 -10.05
C PHE A 78 1.83 6.46 -8.72
N GLY A 79 2.67 7.47 -8.60
CA GLY A 79 2.79 8.35 -7.44
C GLY A 79 2.70 9.83 -7.81
N CYS A 80 2.50 10.67 -6.82
CA CYS A 80 2.38 12.13 -6.99
C CYS A 80 2.91 12.84 -5.73
N ASN A 81 2.04 13.23 -4.79
CA ASN A 81 2.36 14.10 -3.65
C ASN A 81 2.01 13.46 -2.29
N ARG A 82 2.10 12.13 -2.21
CA ARG A 82 1.78 11.35 -1.00
C ARG A 82 3.00 10.51 -0.59
N PRO A 83 4.05 11.13 -0.03
CA PRO A 83 5.34 10.47 0.21
C PRO A 83 5.21 9.25 1.12
N HIS A 84 4.47 9.38 2.22
CA HIS A 84 4.28 8.28 3.18
C HIS A 84 3.49 7.11 2.58
N ALA A 85 2.50 7.38 1.72
CA ALA A 85 1.74 6.34 1.04
C ALA A 85 2.60 5.61 0.01
N LEU A 86 3.42 6.35 -0.76
CA LEU A 86 4.38 5.77 -1.69
C LEU A 86 5.36 4.85 -0.94
N GLN A 87 5.91 5.32 0.18
CA GLN A 87 6.85 4.55 0.99
C GLN A 87 6.26 3.20 1.42
N ILE A 88 5.11 3.23 2.11
CA ILE A 88 4.45 2.00 2.59
C ILE A 88 4.13 1.06 1.43
N HIS A 89 3.63 1.59 0.32
CA HIS A 89 3.24 0.78 -0.81
C HIS A 89 4.43 0.07 -1.46
N VAL A 90 5.52 0.80 -1.70
CA VAL A 90 6.75 0.24 -2.28
C VAL A 90 7.42 -0.73 -1.31
N GLU A 91 7.47 -0.44 -0.01
CA GLU A 91 7.98 -1.37 1.01
C GLU A 91 7.18 -2.69 1.02
N ALA A 92 5.85 -2.63 0.94
CA ALA A 92 5.01 -3.82 0.87
C ALA A 92 5.27 -4.64 -0.41
N LEU A 93 5.41 -3.99 -1.56
CA LEU A 93 5.74 -4.66 -2.82
C LEU A 93 7.12 -5.34 -2.75
N LEU A 94 8.12 -4.65 -2.20
CA LEU A 94 9.45 -5.21 -1.99
C LEU A 94 9.44 -6.40 -1.03
N GLY A 95 8.59 -6.37 0.01
CA GLY A 95 8.45 -7.46 0.97
C GLY A 95 7.90 -8.76 0.38
N ILE A 96 7.09 -8.68 -0.68
CA ILE A 96 6.54 -9.87 -1.39
C ILE A 96 7.33 -10.23 -2.66
N ARG A 97 8.26 -9.37 -3.11
CA ARG A 97 9.01 -9.56 -4.35
C ARG A 97 10.03 -10.68 -4.21
N LYS A 98 9.84 -11.77 -4.98
CA LYS A 98 10.72 -12.96 -4.95
C LYS A 98 11.96 -12.84 -5.84
N ASN A 99 11.85 -12.17 -6.98
CA ASN A 99 12.95 -12.02 -7.94
C ASN A 99 12.86 -10.61 -8.58
N PRO A 100 13.87 -9.74 -8.41
CA PRO A 100 13.88 -8.39 -8.97
C PRO A 100 14.01 -8.35 -10.50
N GLU A 101 14.61 -9.36 -11.13
CA GLU A 101 14.77 -9.42 -12.59
C GLU A 101 13.46 -9.81 -13.28
N LEU A 102 12.69 -10.71 -12.66
CA LEU A 102 11.38 -11.12 -13.18
C LEU A 102 10.25 -10.18 -12.78
N HIS A 103 10.40 -9.44 -11.68
CA HIS A 103 9.36 -8.52 -11.19
C HIS A 103 9.97 -7.15 -10.87
N PRO A 104 10.48 -6.44 -11.89
CA PRO A 104 11.00 -5.10 -11.68
C PRO A 104 9.86 -4.16 -11.24
N ILE A 105 10.17 -3.27 -10.29
CA ILE A 105 9.22 -2.27 -9.80
C ILE A 105 9.63 -0.92 -10.39
N ILE A 106 8.71 -0.29 -11.11
CA ILE A 106 8.88 1.00 -11.75
C ILE A 106 7.92 1.98 -11.06
N VAL A 107 8.42 3.12 -10.61
CA VAL A 107 7.65 4.18 -9.96
C VAL A 107 7.61 5.40 -10.88
N SER A 108 6.45 5.74 -11.40
CA SER A 108 6.21 6.94 -12.21
C SER A 108 5.62 8.04 -11.32
N LEU A 109 6.24 9.22 -11.31
CA LEU A 109 5.85 10.38 -10.49
C LEU A 109 5.41 11.55 -11.38
N ASP A 110 4.19 12.07 -11.16
CA ASP A 110 3.53 13.07 -12.03
C ASP A 110 3.61 14.52 -11.49
N CYS A 111 3.96 14.73 -10.22
CA CYS A 111 3.67 16.00 -9.54
C CYS A 111 4.88 16.83 -9.12
N HIS A 112 6.10 16.42 -9.47
CA HIS A 112 7.33 17.08 -9.02
C HIS A 112 7.40 17.39 -7.51
N ASP A 113 6.75 16.58 -6.68
CA ASP A 113 6.76 16.77 -5.24
C ASP A 113 8.10 16.32 -4.66
N ASP A 114 8.91 17.27 -4.17
CA ASP A 114 10.26 17.00 -3.68
C ASP A 114 10.28 15.91 -2.60
N ALA A 115 9.31 15.93 -1.68
CA ALA A 115 9.24 14.92 -0.62
C ALA A 115 9.03 13.51 -1.20
N THR A 116 8.11 13.37 -2.16
CA THR A 116 7.84 12.09 -2.82
C THR A 116 9.02 11.65 -3.70
N ILE A 117 9.69 12.57 -4.38
CA ILE A 117 10.91 12.29 -5.15
C ILE A 117 12.02 11.77 -4.23
N GLN A 118 12.22 12.38 -3.06
CA GLN A 118 13.23 11.93 -2.11
C GLN A 118 12.90 10.53 -1.56
N VAL A 119 11.63 10.24 -1.29
CA VAL A 119 11.20 8.89 -0.92
C VAL A 119 11.54 7.88 -2.02
N ALA A 120 11.23 8.17 -3.28
CA ALA A 120 11.55 7.29 -4.40
C ALA A 120 13.07 7.08 -4.54
N LYS A 121 13.87 8.14 -4.40
CA LYS A 121 15.35 8.07 -4.45
C LYS A 121 15.93 7.20 -3.32
N ASN A 122 15.34 7.23 -2.12
CA ASN A 122 15.82 6.45 -0.98
C ASN A 122 15.70 4.93 -1.18
N PHE A 123 14.85 4.47 -2.09
CA PHE A 123 14.80 3.05 -2.46
C PHE A 123 15.97 2.60 -3.34
N GLY A 124 16.73 3.54 -3.93
CA GLY A 124 17.93 3.26 -4.71
C GLY A 124 17.66 2.35 -5.90
N ASP A 125 18.50 1.33 -6.04
CA ASP A 125 18.47 0.32 -7.10
C ASP A 125 17.34 -0.72 -6.95
N LYS A 126 16.61 -0.70 -5.83
CA LYS A 126 15.50 -1.63 -5.61
C LYS A 126 14.32 -1.35 -6.52
N ILE A 127 14.18 -0.12 -7.01
CA ILE A 127 13.13 0.32 -7.94
C ILE A 127 13.75 1.14 -9.07
N GLN A 128 12.98 1.37 -10.13
CA GLN A 128 13.29 2.38 -11.14
C GLN A 128 12.33 3.55 -10.98
N ALA A 129 12.82 4.74 -10.63
CA ALA A 129 11.99 5.94 -10.55
C ALA A 129 12.05 6.73 -11.87
N ILE A 130 10.88 7.04 -12.43
CA ILE A 130 10.70 7.95 -13.56
C ILE A 130 10.03 9.21 -13.01
N ILE A 131 10.72 10.34 -13.13
CA ILE A 131 10.27 11.63 -12.62
C ILE A 131 9.96 12.48 -13.85
N GLU A 132 8.67 12.78 -14.05
CA GLU A 132 8.18 13.62 -15.14
C GLU A 132 7.90 15.03 -14.69
#